data_AF-A0A1X7SN70-F1
#
_entry.id   AF-A0A1X7SN70-F1
#
_cell.length_a   1.000
_cell.length_b   1.000
_cell.length_c   1.000
_cell.angle_alpha   90.00
_cell.angle_beta   90.00
_cell.angle_gamma   90.00
#
_symmetry.space_group_name_H-M   'P 1'
#
loop_
_entity.id
_entity.type
_entity.pdbx_description
1 polymer ?
#
loop_
_entity_poly.entity_id
_entity_poly.type
_entity_poly.pdbx_seq_one_letter_code
_entity_poly.pdbx_strand_id
1 'polypeptide(L)' 'MAILKNEPISEENKEIALGTSKLNYLDPRISVSWCKKWSVPIEKVYNRTQREKFAWAIEMADETFVF' A
#
# COMPACT_ATOMS: atom_id res chain seq x y z
N MET A 1 -10.18 -14.74 13.85
CA MET A 1 -10.25 -13.89 12.64
C MET A 1 -8.82 -13.62 12.20
N ALA A 2 -8.52 -13.77 10.90
CA ALA A 2 -7.28 -14.33 10.36
C ALA A 2 -5.95 -13.70 10.80
N ILE A 3 -4.96 -14.59 10.89
CA ILE A 3 -3.59 -14.48 11.39
C ILE A 3 -2.77 -13.56 10.45
N LEU A 4 -2.11 -12.54 11.01
CA LEU A 4 -0.97 -11.88 10.36
C LEU A 4 0.20 -12.87 10.38
N LYS A 5 0.24 -13.77 9.39
CA LYS A 5 1.43 -14.58 9.20
C LYS A 5 2.51 -13.68 8.61
N ASN A 6 3.56 -13.43 9.38
CA ASN A 6 4.85 -13.01 8.85
C ASN A 6 5.47 -14.22 8.13
N GLU A 7 4.91 -14.59 6.97
CA GLU A 7 5.56 -15.54 6.08
C GLU A 7 6.87 -14.90 5.58
N PRO A 8 7.99 -15.64 5.54
CA PRO A 8 9.21 -15.13 4.95
C PRO A 8 8.92 -14.71 3.51
N ILE A 9 9.50 -13.58 3.10
CA ILE A 9 9.46 -13.10 1.72
C ILE A 9 9.90 -14.28 0.83
N SER A 10 9.02 -14.77 -0.05
CA SER A 10 9.34 -15.90 -0.92
C SER A 10 10.62 -15.61 -1.70
N GLU A 11 11.44 -16.62 -1.98
CA GLU A 11 12.66 -16.44 -2.77
C GLU A 11 12.39 -15.76 -4.12
N GLU A 12 11.21 -15.99 -4.69
CA GLU A 12 10.70 -15.33 -5.90
C GLU A 12 10.60 -13.80 -5.79
N ASN A 13 10.30 -13.27 -4.60
CA ASN A 13 10.23 -11.83 -4.36
C ASN A 13 11.61 -11.16 -4.24
N LYS A 14 12.71 -11.92 -4.13
CA LYS A 14 14.07 -11.35 -4.02
C LYS A 14 14.59 -10.82 -5.35
N GLU A 15 14.11 -11.36 -6.46
CA GLU A 15 14.51 -10.92 -7.81
C GLU A 15 13.67 -9.75 -8.33
N ILE A 16 12.55 -9.43 -7.66
CA ILE A 16 11.59 -8.43 -8.13
C ILE A 16 11.67 -7.16 -7.29
N ALA A 17 12.02 -6.04 -7.93
CA ALA A 17 12.09 -4.72 -7.29
C ALA A 17 10.69 -4.07 -7.10
N LEU A 18 9.88 -4.63 -6.19
CA LEU A 18 8.51 -4.17 -5.88
C LEU A 18 8.42 -2.71 -5.40
N GLY A 19 9.53 -2.14 -4.90
CA GLY A 19 9.57 -0.75 -4.45
C GLY A 19 9.38 0.26 -5.58
N THR A 20 9.92 -0.02 -6.76
CA THR A 20 9.90 0.94 -7.89
C THR A 20 8.50 1.10 -8.45
N SER A 21 7.79 -0.01 -8.69
CA SER A 21 6.38 0.00 -9.15
C SER A 21 5.48 0.73 -8.15
N LYS A 22 5.59 0.38 -6.86
CA LYS A 22 4.82 0.96 -5.77
C LYS A 22 5.00 2.47 -5.61
N LEU A 23 6.18 3.01 -5.88
CA LEU A 23 6.47 4.41 -5.63
C LEU A 23 6.25 5.35 -6.82
N ASN A 24 6.29 4.82 -8.03
CA ASN A 24 6.40 5.63 -9.24
C ASN A 24 5.40 5.27 -10.34
N TYR A 25 4.84 4.05 -10.33
CA TYR A 25 4.00 3.57 -11.42
C TYR A 25 2.56 3.23 -11.00
N LEU A 26 2.33 3.04 -9.70
CA LEU A 26 1.00 2.81 -9.15
C LEU A 26 0.42 4.11 -8.58
N ASP A 27 -0.85 4.39 -8.89
CA ASP A 27 -1.58 5.48 -8.26
C ASP A 27 -1.79 5.14 -6.77
N PRO A 28 -1.25 5.94 -5.83
CA PRO A 28 -1.35 5.65 -4.40
C PRO A 28 -2.80 5.60 -3.90
N ARG A 29 -3.75 6.26 -4.57
CA ARG A 29 -5.18 6.25 -4.20
C ARG A 29 -5.80 4.87 -4.29
N ILE A 30 -5.31 4.01 -5.19
CA ILE A 30 -5.74 2.61 -5.31
C ILE A 30 -5.45 1.87 -3.99
N SER A 31 -4.21 2.01 -3.50
CA SER A 31 -3.79 1.37 -2.24
C SER A 31 -4.48 1.98 -1.02
N VAL A 32 -4.68 3.31 -1.01
CA VAL A 32 -5.39 4.01 0.07
C VAL A 32 -6.85 3.56 0.14
N SER A 33 -7.55 3.52 -0.99
CA SER A 33 -8.95 3.07 -1.08
C SER A 33 -9.10 1.64 -0.57
N TRP A 34 -8.21 0.73 -1.00
CA TRP A 34 -8.18 -0.64 -0.50
C TRP A 34 -7.96 -0.71 1.01
N CYS A 35 -7.04 0.11 1.55
CA CYS A 35 -6.80 0.17 3.00
C CYS A 35 -8.05 0.64 3.76
N LYS A 36 -8.75 1.65 3.27
CA LYS A 36 -9.99 2.16 3.88
C LYS A 36 -11.09 1.10 3.83
N LYS A 37 -11.34 0.52 2.65
CA LYS A 37 -12.37 -0.49 2.42
C LYS A 37 -12.23 -1.72 3.33
N TRP A 38 -11.00 -2.14 3.62
CA TRP A 38 -10.72 -3.34 4.41
C TRP A 38 -10.20 -3.04 5.82
N SER A 39 -10.26 -1.79 6.27
CA SER A 39 -9.76 -1.35 7.58
C SER A 39 -8.29 -1.78 7.84
N VAL A 40 -7.46 -1.75 6.81
CA VAL A 40 -6.03 -2.06 6.93
C VAL A 40 -5.27 -0.79 7.31
N PRO A 41 -4.46 -0.82 8.39
CA PRO A 41 -3.66 0.34 8.77
C PRO A 41 -2.66 0.72 7.66
N ILE A 42 -2.69 1.98 7.22
CA ILE A 42 -1.92 2.47 6.07
C ILE A 42 -0.41 2.35 6.29
N GLU A 43 0.05 2.34 7.54
CA GLU A 43 1.44 2.15 7.93
C GLU A 43 2.00 0.76 7.63
N LYS A 44 1.13 -0.24 7.42
CA LYS A 44 1.54 -1.57 6.94
C LYS A 44 1.85 -1.57 5.46
N VAL A 45 1.27 -0.63 4.71
CA VAL A 45 1.50 -0.49 3.27
C VAL A 45 2.58 0.55 3.01
N TYR A 46 2.48 1.75 3.57
CA TYR A 46 3.45 2.82 3.36
C TYR A 46 4.21 3.14 4.64
N ASN A 47 5.55 3.18 4.54
CA ASN A 47 6.38 3.68 5.63
C ASN A 47 6.19 5.22 5.82
N ARG A 48 6.82 5.80 6.85
CA ARG A 48 6.65 7.22 7.19
C ARG A 48 6.90 8.16 5.99
N THR A 49 8.06 8.06 5.35
CA THR A 49 8.44 8.91 4.21
C THR A 49 7.50 8.75 3.03
N GLN A 50 7.01 7.53 2.79
CA GLN A 50 6.04 7.27 1.72
C GLN A 50 4.67 7.89 2.01
N ARG A 51 4.23 7.88 3.27
CA ARG A 51 2.99 8.56 3.68
C ARG A 51 3.10 10.07 3.53
N GLU A 52 4.27 10.64 3.82
CA GLU A 52 4.54 12.07 3.57
C GLU A 52 4.48 12.38 2.06
N LYS A 53 5.10 11.54 1.22
CA LYS A 53 5.03 11.68 -0.26
C LYS A 53 3.59 11.59 -0.80
N PHE A 54 2.77 10.73 -0.21
CA PHE A 54 1.41 10.44 -0.68
C PHE A 54 0.31 11.05 0.19
N ALA A 55 0.62 12.07 0.99
CA ALA A 55 -0.34 12.71 1.88
C ALA A 55 -1.61 13.17 1.13
N TRP A 56 -1.44 13.76 -0.06
CA TRP A 56 -2.53 14.18 -0.94
C TRP A 56 -3.50 13.05 -1.29
N ALA A 57 -3.00 11.82 -1.48
CA ALA A 57 -3.82 10.67 -1.84
C ALA A 57 -4.53 10.09 -0.61
N ILE A 58 -3.87 10.10 0.56
CA ILE A 58 -4.42 9.62 1.83
C ILE A 58 -5.62 10.49 2.26
N GLU A 59 -5.50 11.80 2.08
CA GLU A 59 -6.56 12.76 2.41
C GLU A 59 -7.74 12.68 1.45
N MET A 60 -7.50 12.56 0.14
CA MET A 60 -8.56 12.68 -0.87
C MET A 60 -9.28 11.39 -1.24
N ALA A 61 -8.63 10.21 -1.19
CA ALA A 61 -9.25 8.98 -1.68
C ALA A 61 -10.22 8.38 -0.66
N ASP A 62 -11.43 8.02 -1.07
CA ASP A 62 -12.36 7.22 -0.27
C ASP A 62 -12.26 5.72 -0.60
N GLU A 63 -13.09 4.89 0.05
CA GLU A 63 -13.13 3.43 -0.15
C GLU A 63 -13.73 2.98 -1.49
N THR A 64 -14.26 3.92 -2.28
CA THR A 64 -14.96 3.67 -3.55
C THR A 64 -14.15 4.12 -4.77
N PHE A 65 -12.95 4.67 -4.58
CA PHE A 65 -12.08 5.11 -5.66
C PHE A 65 -11.87 4.02 -6.73
N VAL A 66 -12.14 4.38 -7.99
CA VAL A 66 -11.85 3.60 -9.21
C VAL A 66 -10.90 4.43 -10.06
N PHE A 67 -9.83 3.79 -10.55
CA PHE A 67 -8.82 4.40 -11.42
C PHE A 67 -9.32 4.50 -12.87
#